data_AF-A0A934ADR3-F1
#
_entry.id   AF-A0A934ADR3-F1
#
_cell.length_a   1.000
_cell.length_b   1.000
_cell.length_c   1.000
_cell.angle_alpha   90.00
_cell.angle_beta   90.00
_cell.angle_gamma   90.00
#
_symmetry.space_group_name_H-M   'P 1'
#
loop_
_entity.id
_entity.type
_entity.pdbx_description
1 polymer ?
#
loop_
_entity_poly.entity_id
_entity_poly.type
_entity_poly.pdbx_seq_one_letter_code
_entity_poly.pdbx_strand_id
1 'polypeptide(L)'
;MTSTAHTLVGGAIASAIPNPYLAIPLILASHFLMDSIPHWDMGTNWRNRSKRETGALAITETLMGITIAYSLYQGKVETSFLVLAIIASILPDWLETPWYIFYANQKKHEPGKNASFFEKLCFFVYKIENMFHSKAQFPLGVFTQIATVAFFLIVLHS
;
A
#
# COMPACT_ATOMS: atom_id res chain seq x y z
N MET A 1 2.72 -1.80 -3.44
CA MET A 1 4.16 -1.43 -3.35
C MET A 1 4.52 -1.46 -1.87
N THR A 2 5.71 -1.05 -1.45
CA THR A 2 5.94 -0.85 0.00
C THR A 2 5.03 0.25 0.54
N SER A 3 4.51 0.13 1.76
CA SER A 3 3.70 1.17 2.40
C SER A 3 4.46 2.49 2.51
N THR A 4 5.78 2.46 2.67
CA THR A 4 6.66 3.65 2.61
C THR A 4 6.54 4.40 1.29
N ALA A 5 6.43 3.69 0.16
CA ALA A 5 6.23 4.34 -1.14
C ALA A 5 4.88 5.03 -1.19
N HIS A 6 3.82 4.35 -0.74
CA HIS A 6 2.46 4.90 -0.72
C HIS A 6 2.34 6.11 0.21
N THR A 7 2.88 6.05 1.43
CA THR A 7 2.81 7.18 2.38
C THR A 7 3.64 8.37 1.91
N LEU A 8 4.79 8.16 1.27
CA LEU A 8 5.58 9.24 0.68
C LEU A 8 4.82 9.95 -0.44
N VAL A 9 4.26 9.22 -1.39
CA VAL A 9 3.47 9.80 -2.49
C VAL A 9 2.18 10.43 -1.95
N GLY A 10 1.53 9.80 -0.97
CA GLY A 10 0.34 10.35 -0.31
C GLY A 10 0.60 11.69 0.37
N GLY A 11 1.70 11.80 1.12
CA GLY A 11 2.16 13.05 1.72
C GLY A 11 2.51 14.12 0.68
N ALA A 12 3.16 13.72 -0.44
CA ALA A 12 3.46 14.61 -1.54
C ALA A 12 2.20 15.20 -2.20
N ILE A 13 1.18 14.36 -2.47
CA ILE A 13 -0.10 14.80 -3.03
C ILE A 13 -0.80 15.76 -2.05
N ALA A 14 -0.85 15.43 -0.75
CA ALA A 14 -1.46 16.30 0.25
C ALA A 14 -0.75 17.66 0.38
N SER A 15 0.58 17.68 0.19
CA SER A 15 1.37 18.92 0.16
C SER A 15 1.15 19.76 -1.08
N ALA A 16 0.95 19.13 -2.24
CA ALA A 16 0.74 19.83 -3.52
C ALA A 16 -0.72 20.27 -3.71
N ILE A 17 -1.67 19.55 -3.12
CA ILE A 17 -3.11 19.75 -3.30
C ILE A 17 -3.76 19.94 -1.92
N PRO A 18 -3.88 21.20 -1.43
CA PRO A 18 -4.41 21.48 -0.10
C PRO A 18 -5.89 21.15 0.09
N ASN A 19 -6.65 20.89 -0.99
CA ASN A 19 -8.06 20.55 -0.92
C ASN A 19 -8.24 19.03 -0.66
N PRO A 20 -8.69 18.61 0.54
CA PRO A 20 -8.81 17.20 0.88
C PRO A 20 -9.83 16.44 0.01
N TYR A 21 -10.88 17.12 -0.46
CA TYR A 21 -11.91 16.50 -1.30
C TYR A 21 -11.39 16.07 -2.67
N LEU A 22 -10.31 16.70 -3.14
CA LEU A 22 -9.63 16.30 -4.37
C LEU A 22 -8.40 15.42 -4.08
N ALA A 23 -7.62 15.76 -3.06
CA ALA A 23 -6.39 15.06 -2.74
C ALA A 23 -6.64 13.61 -2.29
N ILE A 24 -7.63 13.35 -1.43
CA ILE A 24 -7.88 11.99 -0.92
C ILE A 24 -8.26 11.01 -2.04
N PRO A 25 -9.19 11.34 -2.97
CA PRO A 25 -9.42 10.50 -4.15
C PRO A 25 -8.17 10.27 -5.00
N LEU A 26 -7.33 11.30 -5.19
CA LEU A 26 -6.09 11.18 -5.95
C LEU A 26 -5.06 10.29 -5.24
N ILE A 27 -4.99 10.34 -3.91
CA ILE A 27 -4.13 9.47 -3.10
C ILE A 27 -4.57 8.01 -3.27
N LEU A 28 -5.86 7.73 -3.13
CA LEU A 28 -6.40 6.38 -3.35
C LEU A 28 -6.17 5.90 -4.79
N ALA A 29 -6.37 6.76 -5.79
CA ALA A 29 -6.09 6.43 -7.18
C ALA A 29 -4.59 6.17 -7.42
N SER A 30 -3.73 6.98 -6.81
CA SER A 30 -2.28 6.83 -6.92
C SER A 30 -1.81 5.51 -6.34
N HIS A 31 -2.44 5.01 -5.28
CA HIS A 31 -2.14 3.70 -4.71
C HIS A 31 -2.25 2.58 -5.78
N PHE A 32 -3.41 2.47 -6.42
CA PHE A 32 -3.63 1.45 -7.46
C PHE A 32 -2.76 1.67 -8.70
N LEU A 33 -2.54 2.92 -9.09
CA LEU A 33 -1.66 3.25 -10.21
C LEU A 33 -0.21 2.82 -9.93
N MET A 34 0.29 3.13 -8.74
CA MET A 34 1.61 2.72 -8.27
C MET A 34 1.75 1.20 -8.27
N ASP A 35 0.72 0.49 -7.81
CA ASP A 35 0.73 -0.98 -7.76
C ASP A 35 0.74 -1.67 -9.11
N SER A 36 0.16 -1.02 -10.12
CA SER A 36 0.20 -1.48 -11.52
C SER A 36 1.60 -1.48 -12.12
N ILE A 37 2.54 -0.75 -11.52
CA ILE A 37 3.93 -0.71 -11.95
C ILE A 37 4.68 -1.88 -11.31
N PRO A 38 5.52 -2.62 -12.06
CA PRO A 38 6.37 -3.69 -11.52
C PRO A 38 7.04 -3.25 -10.22
N HIS A 39 6.87 -3.97 -9.11
CA HIS A 39 7.43 -3.57 -7.82
C HIS A 39 7.74 -4.74 -6.88
N TRP A 40 8.59 -4.48 -5.88
CA TRP A 40 8.94 -5.42 -4.82
C TRP A 40 8.53 -4.87 -3.45
N ASP A 41 8.10 -5.74 -2.54
CA ASP A 41 7.74 -5.38 -1.16
C ASP A 41 7.81 -6.58 -0.19
N MET A 42 7.45 -6.34 1.07
CA MET A 42 7.37 -7.36 2.12
C MET A 42 6.24 -8.38 1.91
N GLY A 43 5.34 -8.17 0.95
CA GLY A 43 4.37 -9.16 0.47
C GLY A 43 4.96 -10.08 -0.59
N THR A 44 6.06 -9.71 -1.26
CA THR A 44 6.65 -10.52 -2.32
C THR A 44 7.14 -11.86 -1.79
N ASN A 45 6.70 -12.96 -2.41
CA ASN A 45 6.98 -14.34 -2.00
C ASN A 45 6.52 -14.69 -0.57
N TRP A 46 5.52 -14.00 0.00
CA TRP A 46 5.10 -14.21 1.39
C TRP A 46 4.70 -15.65 1.74
N ARG A 47 4.26 -16.45 0.75
CA ARG A 47 3.91 -17.88 0.96
C ARG A 47 5.12 -18.77 1.28
N ASN A 48 6.34 -18.28 1.03
CA ASN A 48 7.58 -18.99 1.34
C ASN A 48 8.07 -18.77 2.77
N ARG A 49 7.36 -17.95 3.56
CA ARG A 49 7.69 -17.64 4.96
C ARG A 49 6.47 -17.77 5.86
N SER A 50 6.70 -17.73 7.17
CA SER A 50 5.60 -17.81 8.14
C SER A 50 4.72 -16.55 8.11
N LYS A 51 3.44 -16.69 8.50
CA LYS A 51 2.54 -15.54 8.67
C LYS A 51 3.05 -14.54 9.71
N ARG A 52 3.69 -15.04 10.78
CA ARG A 52 4.26 -14.19 11.84
C ARG A 52 5.39 -13.33 11.28
N GLU A 53 6.28 -13.91 10.49
CA GLU A 53 7.38 -13.18 9.86
C GLU A 53 6.86 -12.17 8.84
N THR A 54 5.94 -12.58 7.95
CA THR A 54 5.32 -11.66 6.99
C THR A 54 4.63 -10.50 7.69
N GLY A 55 3.84 -10.79 8.73
CA GLY A 55 3.14 -9.77 9.51
C GLY A 55 4.10 -8.82 10.24
N ALA A 56 5.18 -9.33 10.83
CA ALA A 56 6.19 -8.49 11.47
C ALA A 56 6.87 -7.56 10.45
N LEU A 57 7.28 -8.08 9.29
CA LEU A 57 7.86 -7.27 8.23
C LEU A 57 6.90 -6.19 7.72
N ALA A 58 5.63 -6.54 7.48
CA ALA A 58 4.61 -5.59 7.03
C ALA A 58 4.34 -4.50 8.08
N ILE A 59 4.18 -4.86 9.36
CA ILE A 59 3.96 -3.88 10.44
C ILE A 59 5.15 -2.94 10.57
N THR A 60 6.38 -3.48 10.60
CA THR A 60 7.60 -2.66 10.70
C THR A 60 7.73 -1.70 9.52
N GLU A 61 7.47 -2.19 8.31
CA GLU A 61 7.56 -1.38 7.10
C GLU A 61 6.48 -0.29 7.06
N THR A 62 5.24 -0.60 7.44
CA THR A 62 4.18 0.41 7.57
C THR A 62 4.51 1.48 8.62
N LEU A 63 4.98 1.09 9.81
CA LEU A 63 5.34 2.06 10.86
C LEU A 63 6.49 2.96 10.42
N MET A 64 7.47 2.40 9.71
CA MET A 64 8.57 3.16 9.12
C MET A 64 8.05 4.14 8.06
N GLY A 65 7.18 3.70 7.15
CA GLY A 65 6.57 4.53 6.11
C GLY A 65 5.74 5.68 6.68
N ILE A 66 4.91 5.41 7.70
CA ILE A 66 4.15 6.45 8.42
C ILE A 66 5.10 7.46 9.05
N THR A 67 6.14 6.98 9.76
CA THR A 67 7.08 7.83 10.49
C THR A 67 7.86 8.76 9.55
N ILE A 68 8.36 8.20 8.44
CA ILE A 68 9.11 8.96 7.43
C ILE A 68 8.21 10.00 6.78
N ALA A 69 7.03 9.61 6.28
CA ALA A 69 6.13 10.54 5.60
C ALA A 69 5.66 11.65 6.55
N TYR A 70 5.24 11.31 7.76
CA TYR A 70 4.83 12.32 8.75
C TYR A 70 5.97 13.30 9.03
N SER A 71 7.19 12.80 9.23
CA SER A 71 8.36 13.63 9.54
C SER A 71 8.76 14.57 8.40
N LEU A 72 8.56 14.16 7.14
CA LEU A 72 8.89 14.96 5.95
C LEU A 72 7.87 16.05 5.60
N TYR A 73 6.60 15.81 5.94
CA TYR A 73 5.47 16.68 5.55
C TYR A 73 4.81 17.41 6.71
N GLN A 74 5.13 17.09 7.97
CA GLN A 74 4.68 17.89 9.11
C GLN A 74 5.10 19.36 8.96
N GLY A 75 4.20 20.28 9.28
CA GLY A 75 4.42 21.72 9.11
C GLY A 75 4.27 22.23 7.66
N LYS A 76 4.25 21.36 6.65
CA LYS A 76 3.90 21.71 5.25
C LYS A 76 2.43 21.47 4.95
N VAL A 77 1.84 20.47 5.59
CA VAL A 77 0.44 20.10 5.50
C VAL A 77 -0.18 20.23 6.88
N GLU A 78 -1.43 20.69 6.94
CA GLU A 78 -2.21 20.68 8.19
C GLU A 78 -2.24 19.25 8.77
N THR A 79 -1.97 19.12 10.07
CA THR A 79 -1.70 17.83 10.72
C THR A 79 -2.82 16.81 10.53
N SER A 80 -4.07 17.20 10.70
CA SER A 80 -5.21 16.29 10.57
C SER A 80 -5.36 15.80 9.13
N PHE A 81 -5.15 16.69 8.15
CA PHE A 81 -5.16 16.34 6.75
C PHE A 81 -3.97 15.43 6.37
N LEU A 82 -2.78 15.70 6.89
CA LEU A 82 -1.62 14.82 6.68
C LEU A 82 -1.85 13.41 7.23
N VAL A 83 -2.41 13.29 8.43
CA VAL A 83 -2.76 12.00 9.03
C VAL A 83 -3.80 11.28 8.17
N LEU A 84 -4.84 11.99 7.70
CA LEU A 84 -5.85 11.42 6.81
C LEU A 84 -5.25 10.95 5.47
N ALA A 85 -4.34 11.73 4.89
CA ALA A 85 -3.64 11.40 3.65
C ALA A 85 -2.78 10.13 3.81
N ILE A 86 -2.03 10.02 4.91
CA ILE A 86 -1.24 8.83 5.22
C ILE A 86 -2.15 7.61 5.39
N ILE A 87 -3.23 7.72 6.17
CA ILE A 87 -4.19 6.61 6.34
C ILE A 87 -4.79 6.21 4.99
N ALA A 88 -5.24 7.16 4.18
CA ALA A 88 -5.81 6.90 2.87
C ALA A 88 -4.81 6.20 1.93
N SER A 89 -3.53 6.58 1.98
CA SER A 89 -2.50 6.02 1.10
C SER A 89 -2.21 4.53 1.32
N ILE A 90 -2.40 4.04 2.54
CA ILE A 90 -2.16 2.62 2.91
C ILE A 90 -3.46 1.86 3.15
N LEU A 91 -4.62 2.52 3.10
CA LEU A 91 -5.90 1.89 3.38
C LEU A 91 -6.14 0.63 2.54
N PRO A 92 -5.86 0.59 1.22
CA PRO A 92 -6.03 -0.63 0.45
C PRO A 92 -5.20 -1.81 0.99
N ASP A 93 -3.88 -1.65 1.20
CA ASP A 93 -2.99 -2.69 1.78
C ASP A 93 -3.61 -3.36 3.05
N TRP A 94 -4.19 -2.53 3.92
CA TRP A 94 -4.80 -3.00 5.17
C TRP A 94 -6.19 -3.63 4.98
N LEU A 95 -6.90 -3.28 3.91
CA LEU A 95 -8.18 -3.89 3.55
C LEU A 95 -8.01 -5.29 2.94
N GLU A 96 -6.90 -5.59 2.23
CA GLU A 96 -6.60 -6.97 1.79
C GLU A 96 -6.04 -7.87 2.91
N THR A 97 -5.42 -7.28 3.93
CA THR A 97 -4.75 -7.97 5.05
C THR A 97 -5.61 -9.07 5.73
N PRO A 98 -6.91 -8.88 6.04
CA PRO A 98 -7.75 -9.91 6.64
C PRO A 98 -7.78 -11.24 5.85
N TRP A 99 -7.73 -11.18 4.52
CA TRP A 99 -7.65 -12.40 3.70
C TRP A 99 -6.37 -13.19 4.00
N TYR A 100 -5.22 -12.51 4.03
CA TYR A 100 -3.93 -13.14 4.30
C TYR A 100 -3.83 -13.73 5.70
N ILE A 101 -4.27 -12.97 6.72
CA ILE A 101 -4.12 -13.36 8.12
C ILE A 101 -5.04 -14.54 8.44
N PHE A 102 -6.33 -14.46 8.10
CA PHE A 102 -7.32 -15.41 8.58
C PHE A 102 -7.52 -16.62 7.66
N TYR A 103 -7.38 -16.45 6.34
CA TYR A 103 -7.86 -17.47 5.39
C TYR A 103 -6.76 -18.03 4.49
N ALA A 104 -5.96 -17.17 3.86
CA ALA A 104 -4.95 -17.60 2.91
C ALA A 104 -3.85 -18.44 3.59
N ASN A 105 -3.33 -19.44 2.88
CA ASN A 105 -2.13 -20.16 3.27
C ASN A 105 -1.49 -20.80 2.02
N GLN A 106 -0.46 -21.63 2.20
CA GLN A 106 0.26 -22.28 1.09
C GLN A 106 -0.62 -23.17 0.21
N LYS A 107 -1.75 -23.67 0.73
CA LYS A 107 -2.67 -24.56 0.02
C LYS A 107 -4.02 -23.92 -0.31
N LYS A 108 -4.37 -22.82 0.37
CA LYS A 108 -5.65 -22.12 0.20
C LYS A 108 -5.43 -20.77 -0.49
N HIS A 109 -5.79 -20.73 -1.77
CA HIS A 109 -5.66 -19.55 -2.63
C HIS A 109 -7.00 -18.82 -2.86
N GLU A 110 -8.12 -19.49 -2.62
CA GLU A 110 -9.47 -18.95 -2.80
C GLU A 110 -10.44 -19.55 -1.77
N PRO A 111 -11.62 -18.92 -1.56
CA PRO A 111 -12.64 -19.44 -0.67
C PRO A 111 -13.23 -20.76 -1.18
N GLY A 112 -13.51 -21.68 -0.25
CA GLY A 112 -14.24 -22.90 -0.58
C GLY A 112 -15.71 -22.61 -0.94
N LYS A 113 -16.39 -23.57 -1.57
CA LYS A 113 -17.82 -23.45 -1.94
C LYS A 113 -18.71 -23.04 -0.75
N ASN A 114 -18.40 -23.60 0.43
CA ASN A 114 -19.13 -23.39 1.68
C ASN A 114 -18.50 -22.30 2.58
N ALA A 115 -17.64 -21.44 2.03
CA ALA A 115 -17.04 -20.35 2.79
C ALA A 115 -18.10 -19.36 3.31
N SER A 116 -17.83 -18.79 4.48
CA SER A 116 -18.69 -17.77 5.09
C SER A 116 -18.78 -16.52 4.22
N PHE A 117 -19.82 -15.71 4.43
CA PHE A 117 -19.93 -14.41 3.76
C PHE A 117 -18.68 -13.54 4.03
N PHE A 118 -18.20 -13.52 5.27
CA PHE A 118 -17.04 -12.70 5.64
C PHE A 118 -15.76 -13.16 4.93
N GLU A 119 -15.53 -14.48 4.80
CA GLU A 119 -14.39 -15.01 4.03
C GLU A 119 -14.46 -14.57 2.55
N LYS A 120 -15.65 -14.66 1.94
CA LYS A 120 -15.87 -14.24 0.55
C LYS A 120 -15.66 -12.74 0.36
N LEU A 121 -16.09 -11.92 1.33
CA LEU A 121 -15.87 -10.48 1.33
C LEU A 121 -14.37 -10.14 1.41
N CYS A 122 -13.63 -10.74 2.35
CA CYS A 122 -12.18 -10.53 2.46
C CYS A 122 -11.46 -10.93 1.16
N PHE A 123 -11.85 -12.06 0.56
CA PHE A 123 -11.29 -12.49 -0.72
C PHE A 123 -11.63 -11.54 -1.87
N PHE A 124 -12.85 -11.01 -1.91
CA PHE A 124 -13.27 -10.04 -2.92
C PHE A 124 -12.41 -8.77 -2.88
N VAL A 125 -12.20 -8.21 -1.68
CA VAL A 125 -11.33 -7.05 -1.46
C VAL A 125 -9.89 -7.34 -1.90
N TYR A 126 -9.31 -8.44 -1.40
CA TYR A 126 -7.99 -8.93 -1.83
C TYR A 126 -7.88 -9.07 -3.35
N LYS A 127 -8.94 -9.56 -4.00
CA LYS A 127 -8.94 -9.80 -5.44
C LYS A 127 -8.95 -8.49 -6.24
N ILE A 128 -9.71 -7.47 -5.80
CA ILE A 128 -9.69 -6.14 -6.42
C ILE A 128 -8.28 -5.57 -6.39
N GLU A 129 -7.63 -5.63 -5.24
CA GLU A 129 -6.29 -5.06 -5.05
C GLU A 129 -5.25 -5.81 -5.88
N ASN A 130 -5.29 -7.14 -5.87
CA ASN A 130 -4.39 -7.96 -6.69
C ASN A 130 -4.60 -7.83 -8.21
N MET A 131 -5.70 -7.22 -8.69
CA MET A 131 -5.81 -6.87 -10.11
C MET A 131 -4.80 -5.80 -10.51
N PHE A 132 -4.38 -4.96 -9.56
CA PHE A 132 -3.40 -3.91 -9.80
C PHE A 132 -1.98 -4.38 -9.48
N HIS A 133 -1.78 -5.34 -8.58
CA HIS A 133 -0.44 -5.81 -8.23
C HIS A 133 0.37 -6.34 -9.41
N SER A 134 1.43 -5.62 -9.77
CA SER A 134 2.47 -6.06 -10.69
C SER A 134 3.74 -6.41 -9.90
N LYS A 135 3.79 -7.59 -9.25
CA LYS A 135 4.98 -7.96 -8.44
C LYS A 135 6.16 -8.34 -9.34
N ALA A 136 7.33 -7.77 -9.06
CA ALA A 136 8.61 -8.09 -9.68
C ALA A 136 9.65 -8.51 -8.62
N GLN A 137 10.55 -9.42 -9.00
CA GLN A 137 11.58 -9.89 -8.08
C GLN A 137 12.67 -8.83 -7.89
N PHE A 138 13.41 -8.96 -6.78
CA PHE A 138 14.62 -8.20 -6.56
C PHE A 138 15.68 -8.54 -7.65
N PRO A 139 16.46 -7.57 -8.16
CA PRO A 139 16.45 -6.14 -7.81
C PRO A 139 15.48 -5.29 -8.65
N LEU A 140 14.94 -5.83 -9.75
CA LEU A 140 14.16 -5.06 -10.72
C LEU A 140 12.98 -4.33 -10.06
N GLY A 141 12.20 -5.02 -9.23
CA GLY A 141 11.04 -4.44 -8.55
C GLY A 141 11.39 -3.28 -7.61
N VAL A 142 12.61 -3.25 -7.05
CA VAL A 142 13.07 -2.14 -6.21
C VAL A 142 13.44 -0.93 -7.08
N PHE A 143 14.11 -1.14 -8.22
CA PHE A 143 14.49 -0.05 -9.12
C PHE A 143 13.27 0.66 -9.71
N THR A 144 12.30 -0.10 -10.20
CA THR A 144 11.06 0.44 -10.75
C THR A 144 10.26 1.17 -9.66
N GLN A 145 10.20 0.62 -8.45
CA GLN A 145 9.59 1.30 -7.31
C GLN A 145 10.24 2.65 -7.00
N ILE A 146 11.58 2.71 -6.93
CA ILE A 146 12.30 3.97 -6.66
C ILE A 146 12.04 4.98 -7.78
N ALA A 147 12.09 4.54 -9.04
CA ALA A 147 11.80 5.40 -10.19
C ALA A 147 10.37 5.96 -10.15
N THR A 148 9.38 5.14 -9.79
CA THR A 148 7.99 5.56 -9.61
C THR A 148 7.86 6.62 -8.52
N VAL A 149 8.41 6.36 -7.33
CA VAL A 149 8.35 7.33 -6.22
C VAL A 149 9.03 8.63 -6.61
N ALA A 150 10.23 8.56 -7.21
CA ALA A 150 10.95 9.75 -7.67
C ALA A 150 10.14 10.55 -8.70
N PHE A 151 9.49 9.88 -9.67
CA PHE A 151 8.62 10.52 -10.64
C PHE A 151 7.49 11.31 -9.97
N PHE A 152 6.73 10.67 -9.07
CA PHE A 152 5.65 11.35 -8.35
C PHE A 152 6.16 12.52 -7.52
N LEU A 153 7.27 12.35 -6.80
CA LEU A 153 7.85 13.42 -5.99
C LEU A 153 8.27 14.61 -6.87
N ILE A 154 8.92 14.38 -8.02
CA ILE A 154 9.33 15.45 -8.94
C ILE A 154 8.11 16.21 -9.48
N VAL A 155 7.10 15.48 -9.96
CA VAL A 155 5.88 16.09 -10.53
C VAL A 155 5.10 16.91 -9.50
N LEU A 156 5.11 16.48 -8.22
CA LEU A 156 4.35 17.12 -7.15
C LEU A 156 5.14 18.17 -6.34
N HIS A 157 6.47 18.25 -6.50
CA HIS A 157 7.32 19.32 -5.93
C HIS A 157 7.63 20.44 -6.94
N SER A 158 7.07 20.36 -8.16
CA SER A 158 7.14 21.42 -9.18
C SER A 158 6.04 22.46 -8.96
#